data_AF-R7Z7Q9-F1
#
_entry.id   AF-R7Z7Q9-F1
#
_cell.length_a   1.000
_cell.length_b   1.000
_cell.length_c   1.000
_cell.angle_alpha   90.00
_cell.angle_beta   90.00
_cell.angle_gamma   90.00
#
_symmetry.space_group_name_H-M   'P 1'
#
loop_
_entity.id
_entity.type
_entity.pdbx_description
1 polymer ?
#
loop_
_entity_poly.entity_id
_entity_poly.type
_entity_poly.pdbx_seq_one_letter_code
_entity_poly.pdbx_strand_id
1 'polypeptide(L)'
;MMYYLYKNEDGSFTVFTDLNAVPGWMQSDIIQVSSLPEGEGILRRAEDGSFYYEPFPSVEEPPIIEQPTEPKSTLEEMQAKTLLNTEVLIAMKNIGV
;
A
#
# COMPACT_ATOMS: atom_id res chain seq x y z
N MET A 1 -3.14 9.44 -29.83
CA MET A 1 -3.57 8.42 -28.86
C MET A 1 -4.87 8.91 -28.26
N MET A 2 -5.88 8.05 -28.05
CA MET A 2 -7.16 8.49 -27.47
C MET A 2 -7.17 8.16 -25.98
N TYR A 3 -7.72 9.05 -25.17
CA TYR A 3 -7.95 8.83 -23.75
C TYR A 3 -9.44 8.81 -23.46
N TYR A 4 -9.81 7.97 -22.51
CA TYR A 4 -11.18 7.75 -22.07
C TYR A 4 -11.27 8.16 -20.61
N LEU A 5 -12.05 9.19 -20.32
CA LEU A 5 -12.14 9.81 -19.01
C LEU A 5 -13.49 9.49 -18.37
N TYR A 6 -13.46 8.94 -17.17
CA TYR A 6 -14.66 8.76 -16.35
C TYR A 6 -14.64 9.77 -15.21
N LYS A 7 -15.72 10.54 -15.06
CA LYS A 7 -15.84 11.53 -13.98
C LYS A 7 -16.26 10.84 -12.69
N ASN A 8 -15.43 10.96 -11.66
CA ASN A 8 -15.72 10.46 -10.33
C ASN A 8 -16.62 11.43 -9.54
N GLU A 9 -17.22 10.95 -8.45
CA GLU A 9 -18.14 11.74 -7.61
C GLU A 9 -17.46 12.97 -6.96
N ASP A 10 -16.16 12.88 -6.68
CA ASP A 10 -15.33 13.94 -6.10
C ASP A 10 -14.90 15.02 -7.12
N GLY A 11 -15.29 14.86 -8.38
CA GLY A 11 -14.95 15.74 -9.49
C GLY A 11 -13.60 15.45 -10.15
N SER A 12 -12.87 14.43 -9.70
CA SER A 12 -11.68 13.93 -10.39
C SER A 12 -12.02 13.08 -11.61
N PHE A 13 -11.03 12.79 -12.45
CA PHE A 13 -11.20 11.92 -13.62
C PHE A 13 -10.29 10.70 -13.55
N THR A 14 -10.88 9.52 -13.77
CA THR A 14 -10.15 8.28 -14.01
C THR A 14 -9.78 8.20 -15.49
N VAL A 15 -8.50 7.99 -15.78
CA VAL A 15 -7.97 7.94 -17.15
C VAL A 15 -7.78 6.51 -17.60
N PHE A 16 -8.36 6.15 -18.74
CA PHE A 16 -8.09 4.89 -19.43
C PHE A 16 -7.47 5.17 -20.79
N THR A 17 -6.50 4.34 -21.17
CA THR A 17 -5.82 4.38 -22.48
C THR A 17 -6.46 3.43 -23.50
N ASP A 18 -7.33 2.54 -23.04
CA ASP A 18 -8.07 1.56 -23.84
C ASP A 18 -9.52 1.53 -23.37
N LEU A 19 -10.47 1.57 -24.31
CA LEU A 19 -11.90 1.48 -24.03
C LEU A 19 -12.28 0.11 -23.45
N ASN A 20 -11.57 -0.95 -23.84
CA ASN A 20 -11.84 -2.30 -23.33
C ASN A 20 -11.43 -2.47 -21.86
N ALA A 21 -10.59 -1.57 -21.33
CA ALA A 21 -10.25 -1.53 -19.92
C ALA A 21 -11.33 -0.82 -19.09
N VAL A 22 -12.26 -0.10 -19.74
CA VAL A 22 -13.38 0.57 -19.07
C VAL A 22 -14.47 -0.47 -18.74
N PRO A 23 -14.82 -0.65 -17.46
CA PRO A 23 -15.94 -1.51 -17.08
C PRO A 23 -17.23 -1.11 -17.80
N GLY A 24 -18.04 -2.07 -18.24
CA GLY A 24 -19.22 -1.79 -19.07
C GLY A 24 -20.21 -0.78 -18.47
N TRP A 25 -20.32 -0.74 -17.13
CA TRP A 25 -21.16 0.21 -16.41
C TRP A 25 -20.63 1.66 -16.43
N MET A 26 -19.34 1.88 -16.69
CA MET A 26 -18.74 3.21 -16.84
C MET A 26 -18.78 3.71 -18.30
N GLN A 27 -18.92 2.81 -19.27
CA GLN A 27 -18.77 3.15 -20.70
C GLN A 27 -19.84 4.14 -21.19
N SER A 28 -21.02 4.17 -20.56
CA SER A 28 -22.10 5.10 -20.92
C SER A 28 -21.77 6.56 -20.62
N ASP A 29 -20.91 6.82 -19.64
CA ASP A 29 -20.58 8.17 -19.15
C ASP A 29 -19.14 8.58 -19.49
N ILE A 30 -18.46 7.82 -20.36
CA ILE A 30 -17.07 8.04 -20.72
C ILE A 30 -16.94 9.27 -21.64
N ILE A 31 -15.95 10.10 -21.37
CA ILE A 31 -15.58 11.25 -22.20
C ILE A 31 -14.33 10.91 -23.00
N GLN A 32 -14.37 11.08 -24.32
CA GLN A 32 -13.24 10.80 -25.19
C GLN A 32 -12.46 12.08 -25.48
N VAL A 33 -11.15 12.05 -25.28
CA VAL A 33 -10.25 13.18 -25.56
C VAL A 33 -9.02 12.72 -26.33
N SER A 34 -8.57 13.55 -27.27
CA SER A 34 -7.41 13.27 -28.13
C SER A 34 -6.06 13.50 -27.45
N SER A 35 -6.06 14.21 -26.32
CA SER A 35 -4.85 14.61 -25.59
C SER A 35 -5.18 14.99 -24.16
N LEU A 36 -4.22 14.80 -23.26
CA LEU A 36 -4.23 15.26 -21.88
C LEU A 36 -3.04 16.20 -21.65
N PRO A 37 -3.10 17.09 -20.64
CA PRO A 37 -1.93 17.85 -20.21
C PRO A 37 -0.79 16.91 -19.78
N GLU A 38 0.44 17.41 -19.79
CA GLU A 38 1.59 16.69 -19.20
C GLU A 38 1.64 16.93 -17.69
N GLY A 39 2.01 15.89 -16.92
CA GLY A 39 2.12 15.97 -15.47
C GLY A 39 1.71 14.69 -14.76
N GLU A 40 1.76 14.73 -13.43
CA GLU A 40 1.32 13.65 -12.54
C GLU A 40 0.41 14.23 -11.46
N GLY A 41 -0.56 13.43 -11.00
CA GLY A 41 -1.50 13.87 -9.97
C GLY A 41 -2.94 13.43 -10.23
N ILE A 42 -3.88 14.17 -9.64
CA ILE A 42 -5.31 14.00 -9.78
C ILE A 42 -5.78 14.84 -10.97
N LEU A 43 -6.29 14.20 -12.03
CA LEU A 43 -6.81 14.91 -13.18
C LEU A 43 -8.13 15.60 -12.84
N ARG A 44 -8.20 16.91 -13.04
CA ARG A 44 -9.39 17.74 -12.83
C ARG A 44 -9.70 18.56 -14.08
N ARG A 45 -10.91 19.13 -14.10
CA ARG A 45 -11.37 20.05 -15.15
C ARG A 45 -11.67 21.41 -14.55
N ALA A 46 -11.03 22.45 -15.09
CA ALA A 46 -11.25 23.84 -14.70
C ALA A 46 -12.60 24.37 -15.23
N GLU A 47 -13.00 25.56 -14.76
CA GLU A 47 -14.25 26.20 -15.16
C GLU A 47 -14.29 26.57 -16.65
N ASP A 48 -13.12 26.83 -17.25
CA ASP A 48 -12.95 27.08 -18.67
C ASP A 48 -13.02 25.81 -19.55
N GLY A 49 -13.16 24.64 -18.91
CA GLY A 49 -13.22 23.34 -19.57
C GLY A 49 -11.85 22.70 -19.84
N SER A 50 -10.74 23.36 -19.50
CA SER A 50 -9.40 22.80 -19.63
C SER A 50 -9.12 21.73 -18.57
N PHE A 51 -8.27 20.76 -18.90
CA PHE A 51 -7.84 19.72 -17.97
C PHE A 51 -6.48 20.08 -17.35
N TYR A 52 -6.30 19.79 -16.06
CA TYR A 52 -5.04 20.01 -15.33
C TYR A 52 -4.84 18.94 -14.24
N TYR A 53 -3.59 18.75 -13.80
CA TYR A 53 -3.27 17.84 -12.69
C TYR A 53 -3.11 18.61 -11.38
N GLU A 54 -3.79 18.14 -10.33
CA GLU A 54 -3.55 18.56 -8.95
C GLU A 54 -2.56 17.61 -8.28
N PRO A 55 -1.60 18.12 -7.49
CA PRO A 55 -0.68 17.26 -6.76
C PRO A 55 -1.43 16.37 -5.77
N PHE A 56 -0.95 15.14 -5.58
CA PHE A 56 -1.48 14.29 -4.52
C PHE A 56 -1.26 14.97 -3.16
N PRO A 57 -2.22 14.85 -2.23
CA PRO A 57 -2.00 15.32 -0.87
C PRO A 57 -0.78 14.61 -0.30
N SER A 58 0.23 15.39 0.09
CA SER A 58 1.42 14.84 0.75
C SER A 58 0.99 14.29 2.10
N VAL A 59 0.94 12.97 2.23
CA VAL A 59 0.83 12.34 3.55
C VAL A 59 2.21 12.55 4.18
N GLU A 60 2.31 13.48 5.13
CA GLU A 60 3.49 13.54 5.98
C GLU A 60 3.62 12.16 6.63
N GLU A 61 4.70 11.44 6.29
CA GLU A 61 4.99 10.17 6.95
C GLU A 61 5.02 10.44 8.46
N PRO A 62 4.28 9.67 9.28
CA PRO A 62 4.34 9.86 10.71
C PRO A 62 5.80 9.72 11.15
N PRO A 63 6.29 10.55 12.10
CA PRO A 63 7.65 10.43 12.57
C PRO A 63 7.89 8.98 13.01
N ILE A 64 8.97 8.37 12.51
CA ILE A 64 9.40 7.04 12.94
C ILE A 64 9.75 7.18 14.42
N ILE A 65 8.80 6.86 15.30
CA ILE A 65 9.07 6.68 16.71
C ILE A 65 9.89 5.39 16.77
N GLU A 66 11.20 5.51 17.05
CA GLU A 66 12.03 4.37 17.39
C GLU A 66 11.39 3.65 18.59
N GLN A 67 10.62 2.61 18.31
CA GLN A 67 10.07 1.76 19.35
C GLN A 67 11.26 1.06 20.03
N PRO A 68 11.36 1.06 21.37
CA PRO A 68 12.48 0.43 22.04
C PRO A 68 12.54 -1.04 21.63
N THR A 69 13.60 -1.42 20.93
CA THR A 69 13.87 -2.80 20.52
C THR A 69 13.70 -3.71 21.73
N GLU A 70 12.70 -4.61 21.71
CA GLU A 70 12.64 -5.71 22.65
C GLU A 70 14.03 -6.38 22.69
N PRO A 71 14.56 -6.71 23.88
CA PRO A 71 15.87 -7.35 23.95
C PRO A 71 15.80 -8.65 23.16
N LYS A 72 16.54 -8.68 22.04
CA LYS A 72 16.76 -9.91 21.27
C LYS A 72 17.43 -10.91 22.21
N SER A 73 16.66 -11.87 22.73
CA SER A 73 17.24 -13.02 23.44
C SER A 73 18.30 -13.63 22.52
N THR A 74 19.55 -13.64 22.98
CA THR A 74 20.66 -14.10 22.16
C THR A 74 20.59 -15.62 22.02
N LEU A 75 21.15 -16.16 20.93
CA LEU A 75 21.22 -17.61 20.70
C LEU A 75 21.86 -18.34 21.90
N GLU A 76 22.77 -17.68 22.61
CA GLU A 76 23.43 -18.21 23.81
C GLU A 76 22.47 -18.41 24.98
N GLU A 77 21.50 -17.51 25.21
CA GLU A 77 20.46 -17.70 26.24
C GLU A 77 19.51 -18.85 25.88
N MET A 78 19.15 -19.00 24.60
CA MET A 78 18.32 -20.12 24.15
C MET A 78 19.05 -21.46 24.30
N GLN A 79 20.35 -21.50 24.01
CA GLN A 79 21.18 -22.69 24.19
C GLN A 79 21.31 -23.06 25.67
N ALA A 80 21.57 -22.09 26.55
CA ALA A 80 21.65 -22.32 28.00
C ALA A 80 20.33 -22.89 28.56
N LYS A 81 19.18 -22.36 28.11
CA LYS A 81 17.87 -22.83 28.55
C LYS A 81 17.54 -24.24 28.04
N THR A 82 18.01 -24.59 26.84
CA THR A 82 17.81 -25.94 26.27
C THR A 82 18.62 -27.00 27.01
N LEU A 83 19.88 -26.69 27.35
CA LEU A 83 20.74 -27.59 28.12
C LEU A 83 20.16 -27.85 29.52
N LEU A 84 19.74 -26.80 30.22
CA LEU A 84 19.17 -26.92 31.56
C LEU A 84 17.90 -27.79 31.57
N ASN A 85 17.00 -27.60 30.60
CA ASN A 85 15.77 -28.41 30.49
C ASN A 85 16.09 -29.88 30.21
N THR A 86 17.15 -30.16 29.45
CA THR A 86 17.57 -31.54 29.13
C THR A 86 18.12 -32.25 30.36
N GLU A 87 18.94 -31.56 31.16
CA GLU A 87 19.48 -32.14 32.41
C GLU A 87 18.38 -32.46 33.43
N VAL A 88 17.37 -31.58 33.55
CA VAL A 88 16.20 -31.83 34.42
C VAL A 88 15.40 -33.04 33.94
N LEU A 89 15.15 -33.16 32.63
CA LEU A 89 14.45 -34.31 32.05
C LEU A 89 15.21 -35.63 32.26
N ILE A 90 16.53 -35.61 32.13
CA ILE A 90 17.39 -36.79 32.38
C ILE A 90 17.39 -37.15 33.87
N ALA A 91 17.47 -36.16 34.77
CA ALA A 91 17.40 -36.38 36.20
C ALA A 91 16.04 -36.98 36.62
N MET A 92 14.92 -36.47 36.09
CA MET A 92 13.59 -37.03 36.35
C MET A 92 13.44 -38.46 35.81
N LYS A 93 14.02 -38.76 34.64
CA LYS A 93 14.01 -40.12 34.07
C LYS A 93 14.83 -41.13 34.88
N ASN A 94 15.92 -40.69 35.51
CA ASN A 94 16.78 -41.55 36.33
C ASN A 94 16.24 -41.77 37.76
N ILE A 95 15.33 -40.93 38.24
CA ILE A 95 14.72 -41.04 39.58
C ILE A 95 13.48 -41.97 39.58
N GLY A 96 12.99 -42.39 38.41
CA GLY A 96 12.00 -43.47 38.29
C GLY A 96 10.70 -43.21 39.05
N VAL A 97 9.77 -42.49 38.43
CA VAL A 97 8.34 -42.58 38.75
C VAL A 97 7.64 -43.46 37.73
#